data_AF-A0A7U2FGE1-F1
#
_entry.id   AF-A0A7U2FGE1-F1
#
_cell.length_a   1.000
_cell.length_b   1.000
_cell.length_c   1.000
_cell.angle_alpha   90.00
_cell.angle_beta   90.00
_cell.angle_gamma   90.00
#
_symmetry.space_group_name_H-M   'P 1'
#
loop_
_entity.id
_entity.type
_entity.pdbx_description
1 polymer ?
#
loop_
_entity_poly.entity_id
_entity_poly.type
_entity_poly.pdbx_seq_one_letter_code
_entity_poly.pdbx_strand_id
1 'polypeptide(L)'
;MSTSIHKPQKADHLCVLVHGLWGNPEHLKQVSDSLRQRFSEDQVEILVAKRNAGSFTYDGVDTGGERVASEVEQKLGDLKNDGNEIKKISVIGYSLGGLVARFAIGLLYSRGVFEKIQPVNFTTFATPHLGVRTPLRGYHSHIWNILGARTLSMSGRQLFGIDKFRETGRSLLSVLADSNSIFIKGLAQFQHRSLYANVVNDRTVTYYTAGISQTDPFVKPENVTMNYISGYDEVILDGDNPVSPKAPEAPPAFTQRLVSTTSTVIGRVPIVAFLTVFIPIGTTLFLVNSVVQSFRSSHRIRLHESGQAGVNIQQYRLGNMINAVRREAEDMFENVNNTQESDYLSAGSTEVASPTQPTSPGLTRKDTEAAIEKDTLDFPTLALTQDQFGMIEALDTLGFRKHPVYIHHHRHSHAAIIVRMDKPSFNEGRVVIKHWLDNFQL
;
A
#
# COMPACT_ATOMS: atom_id res chain seq x y z
N MET A 1 -32.97 -1.21 -48.15
CA MET A 1 -32.47 -1.68 -46.85
C MET A 1 -31.34 -0.75 -46.45
N SER A 2 -31.56 0.12 -45.48
CA SER A 2 -30.53 1.05 -44.99
C SER A 2 -29.62 0.28 -44.04
N THR A 3 -28.41 -0.05 -44.48
CA THR A 3 -27.36 -0.61 -43.63
C THR A 3 -26.97 0.45 -42.61
N SER A 4 -27.44 0.33 -41.37
CA SER A 4 -26.96 1.18 -40.28
C SER A 4 -25.49 0.86 -40.08
N ILE A 5 -24.61 1.76 -40.51
CA ILE A 5 -23.20 1.72 -40.19
C ILE A 5 -23.11 1.95 -38.68
N HIS A 6 -22.99 0.88 -37.90
CA HIS A 6 -22.65 0.98 -36.48
C HIS A 6 -21.28 1.66 -36.42
N LYS A 7 -21.24 2.92 -35.97
CA LYS A 7 -19.98 3.53 -35.58
C LYS A 7 -19.37 2.65 -34.48
N PRO A 8 -18.08 2.28 -34.57
CA PRO A 8 -17.45 1.52 -33.50
C PRO A 8 -17.59 2.31 -32.19
N GLN A 9 -18.13 1.64 -31.18
CA GLN A 9 -18.32 2.21 -29.84
C GLN A 9 -16.94 2.35 -29.21
N LYS A 10 -16.51 3.58 -28.93
CA LYS A 10 -15.23 3.82 -28.27
C LYS A 10 -15.35 3.59 -26.76
N ALA A 11 -14.27 3.14 -26.12
CA ALA A 11 -14.25 2.91 -24.67
C ALA A 11 -14.63 4.17 -23.88
N ASP A 12 -15.56 4.00 -22.94
CA ASP A 12 -16.02 5.05 -22.03
C ASP A 12 -15.34 4.99 -20.64
N HIS A 13 -14.48 4.01 -20.41
CA HIS A 13 -13.79 3.78 -19.14
C HIS A 13 -12.27 3.85 -19.31
N LEU A 14 -11.61 4.75 -18.57
CA LEU A 14 -10.15 4.80 -18.45
C LEU A 14 -9.66 4.03 -17.22
N CYS A 15 -8.81 3.02 -17.42
CA CYS A 15 -8.11 2.31 -16.36
C CYS A 15 -6.65 2.76 -16.28
N VAL A 16 -6.26 3.35 -15.15
CA VAL A 16 -4.91 3.90 -14.91
C VAL A 16 -4.11 2.94 -14.03
N LEU A 17 -2.95 2.50 -14.52
CA LEU A 17 -2.05 1.58 -13.82
C LEU A 17 -0.78 2.32 -13.37
N VAL A 18 -0.46 2.30 -12.08
CA VAL A 18 0.66 3.04 -11.48
C VAL A 18 1.66 2.11 -10.82
N HIS A 19 2.89 2.07 -11.35
CA HIS A 19 3.96 1.18 -10.88
C HIS A 19 4.65 1.66 -9.60
N GLY A 20 5.37 0.74 -8.94
CA GLY A 20 6.09 0.99 -7.69
C GLY A 20 7.49 1.59 -7.84
N LEU A 21 8.21 1.67 -6.70
CA LEU A 21 9.59 2.15 -6.60
C LEU A 21 10.53 1.35 -7.51
N TRP A 22 11.47 2.04 -8.17
CA TRP A 22 12.37 1.48 -9.19
C TRP A 22 11.65 0.79 -10.36
N GLY A 23 10.34 1.02 -10.48
CA GLY A 23 9.51 0.41 -11.49
C GLY A 23 9.49 1.15 -12.80
N ASN A 24 8.80 0.53 -13.75
CA ASN A 24 8.47 1.08 -15.06
C ASN A 24 7.16 0.38 -15.53
N PRO A 25 6.56 0.79 -16.66
CA PRO A 25 5.35 0.17 -17.18
C PRO A 25 5.39 -1.36 -17.34
N GLU A 26 6.55 -1.93 -17.70
CA GLU A 26 6.70 -3.39 -17.90
C GLU A 26 6.45 -4.19 -16.63
N HIS A 27 6.66 -3.59 -15.44
CA HIS A 27 6.37 -4.28 -14.19
C HIS A 27 4.87 -4.62 -14.05
N LEU A 28 3.98 -3.86 -14.70
CA LEU A 28 2.55 -4.09 -14.70
C LEU A 28 2.06 -4.79 -15.97
N LYS A 29 2.96 -5.31 -16.80
CA LYS A 29 2.62 -5.93 -18.08
C LYS A 29 1.59 -7.05 -17.92
N GLN A 30 1.77 -7.96 -16.95
CA GLN A 30 0.82 -9.04 -16.75
C GLN A 30 -0.57 -8.50 -16.34
N VAL A 31 -0.63 -7.44 -15.53
CA VAL A 31 -1.88 -6.80 -15.12
C VAL A 31 -2.56 -6.16 -16.34
N SER A 32 -1.83 -5.39 -17.15
CA SER A 32 -2.38 -4.77 -18.36
C SER A 32 -2.82 -5.78 -19.41
N ASP A 33 -2.02 -6.84 -19.64
CA ASP A 33 -2.33 -7.90 -20.58
C ASP A 33 -3.60 -8.64 -20.15
N SER A 34 -3.73 -8.99 -18.86
CA SER A 34 -4.91 -9.68 -18.34
C SER A 34 -6.16 -8.82 -18.42
N LEU A 35 -6.03 -7.50 -18.15
CA LEU A 35 -7.11 -6.55 -18.31
C LEU A 35 -7.57 -6.45 -19.77
N ARG A 36 -6.63 -6.38 -20.73
CA ARG A 36 -6.92 -6.35 -22.17
C ARG A 36 -7.50 -7.67 -22.70
N GLN A 37 -7.10 -8.80 -22.12
CA GLN A 37 -7.70 -10.11 -22.43
C GLN A 37 -9.15 -10.21 -21.93
N ARG A 38 -9.47 -9.57 -20.80
CA ARG A 38 -10.81 -9.58 -20.21
C ARG A 38 -11.75 -8.54 -20.83
N PHE A 39 -11.23 -7.38 -21.21
CA PHE A 39 -11.98 -6.24 -21.73
C PHE A 39 -11.35 -5.69 -23.01
N SER A 40 -12.14 -5.58 -24.07
CA SER A 40 -11.67 -5.09 -25.37
C SER A 40 -11.29 -3.60 -25.34
N GLU A 41 -10.62 -3.13 -26.39
CA GLU A 41 -10.27 -1.71 -26.58
C GLU A 41 -11.50 -0.79 -26.65
N ASP A 42 -12.65 -1.34 -27.00
CA ASP A 42 -13.94 -0.63 -27.05
C ASP A 42 -14.63 -0.55 -25.68
N GLN A 43 -14.13 -1.28 -24.67
CA GLN A 43 -14.67 -1.27 -23.30
C GLN A 43 -13.80 -0.47 -22.35
N VAL A 44 -12.48 -0.66 -22.40
CA VAL A 44 -11.53 -0.05 -21.46
C VAL A 44 -10.31 0.51 -22.19
N GLU A 45 -10.08 1.80 -22.02
CA GLU A 45 -8.82 2.44 -22.36
C GLU A 45 -7.83 2.23 -21.23
N ILE A 46 -6.59 1.81 -21.53
CA ILE A 46 -5.58 1.50 -20.50
C ILE A 46 -4.46 2.53 -20.57
N LEU A 47 -4.21 3.21 -19.45
CA LEU A 47 -3.06 4.10 -19.27
C LEU A 47 -2.10 3.49 -18.26
N VAL A 48 -0.94 3.03 -18.71
CA VAL A 48 0.16 2.64 -17.81
C VAL A 48 1.08 3.83 -17.59
N ALA A 49 1.11 4.36 -16.36
CA ALA A 49 1.84 5.57 -16.04
C ALA A 49 3.34 5.40 -16.29
N LYS A 50 3.95 6.37 -16.98
CA LYS A 50 5.33 6.26 -17.47
C LYS A 50 6.29 7.33 -16.95
N ARG A 51 5.80 8.52 -16.54
CA ARG A 51 6.67 9.64 -16.13
C ARG A 51 7.39 9.43 -14.80
N ASN A 52 7.00 8.41 -14.04
CA ASN A 52 7.68 8.03 -12.81
C ASN A 52 8.71 6.89 -13.00
N ALA A 53 8.96 6.41 -14.21
CA ALA A 53 9.82 5.25 -14.43
C ALA A 53 11.25 5.42 -13.90
N GLY A 54 11.82 4.32 -13.40
CA GLY A 54 13.21 4.21 -12.97
C GLY A 54 13.57 5.19 -11.86
N SER A 55 14.58 6.01 -12.10
CA SER A 55 15.11 6.94 -11.08
C SER A 55 14.14 8.06 -10.68
N PHE A 56 13.09 8.33 -11.46
CA PHE A 56 12.09 9.34 -11.13
C PHE A 56 11.23 8.93 -9.93
N THR A 57 11.15 7.62 -9.63
CA THR A 57 10.52 7.10 -8.41
C THR A 57 11.19 7.55 -7.11
N TYR A 58 12.41 8.11 -7.15
CA TYR A 58 13.07 8.67 -5.96
C TYR A 58 12.52 10.06 -5.55
N ASP A 59 11.75 10.70 -6.43
CA ASP A 59 11.30 12.10 -6.29
C ASP A 59 10.17 12.31 -5.29
N GLY A 60 9.67 11.23 -4.68
CA GLY A 60 8.57 11.28 -3.74
C GLY A 60 7.22 10.97 -4.37
N VAL A 61 6.29 10.59 -3.50
CA VAL A 61 4.88 10.30 -3.77
C VAL A 61 4.14 11.54 -4.27
N ASP A 62 4.44 12.71 -3.72
CA ASP A 62 3.82 13.98 -4.10
C ASP A 62 4.20 14.40 -5.52
N THR A 63 5.51 14.51 -5.81
CA THR A 63 6.00 14.82 -7.16
C THR A 63 5.54 13.74 -8.15
N GLY A 64 5.59 12.48 -7.74
CA GLY A 64 5.09 11.38 -8.56
C GLY A 64 3.59 11.48 -8.83
N GLY A 65 2.80 11.88 -7.85
CA GLY A 65 1.35 12.04 -7.96
C GLY A 65 0.96 13.19 -8.87
N GLU A 66 1.68 14.32 -8.81
CA GLU A 66 1.51 15.44 -9.74
C GLU A 66 1.76 15.01 -11.19
N ARG A 67 2.81 14.21 -11.43
CA ARG A 67 3.11 13.67 -12.76
C ARG A 67 2.02 12.73 -13.27
N VAL A 68 1.51 11.84 -12.41
CA VAL A 68 0.44 10.91 -12.77
C VAL A 68 -0.87 11.65 -13.02
N ALA A 69 -1.25 12.61 -12.18
CA ALA A 69 -2.44 13.43 -12.40
C ALA A 69 -2.35 14.17 -13.75
N SER A 70 -1.18 14.73 -14.08
CA SER A 70 -0.93 15.35 -15.38
C SER A 70 -1.01 14.37 -16.55
N GLU A 71 -0.50 13.14 -16.41
CA GLU A 71 -0.66 12.10 -17.45
C GLU A 71 -2.12 11.73 -17.67
N VAL A 72 -2.90 11.60 -16.59
CA VAL A 72 -4.33 11.27 -16.67
C VAL A 72 -5.09 12.39 -17.36
N GLU A 73 -4.91 13.65 -16.95
CA GLU A 73 -5.57 14.79 -17.59
C GLU A 73 -5.18 14.94 -19.06
N GLN A 74 -3.89 14.74 -19.39
CA GLN A 74 -3.43 14.75 -20.78
C GLN A 74 -4.14 13.65 -21.58
N LYS A 75 -4.17 12.42 -21.08
CA LYS A 75 -4.80 11.29 -21.78
C LYS A 75 -6.31 11.52 -21.97
N LEU A 76 -7.00 12.05 -20.96
CA LEU A 76 -8.41 12.43 -21.08
C LEU A 76 -8.63 13.52 -22.14
N GLY A 77 -7.75 14.51 -22.20
CA GLY A 77 -7.78 15.55 -23.23
C GLY A 77 -7.55 15.01 -24.64
N ASP A 78 -6.53 14.17 -24.82
CA ASP A 78 -6.19 13.53 -26.09
C ASP A 78 -7.37 12.68 -26.60
N LEU A 79 -7.94 11.82 -25.74
CA LEU A 79 -9.10 11.01 -26.07
C LEU A 79 -10.30 11.87 -26.47
N LYS A 80 -10.57 12.95 -25.73
CA LYS A 80 -11.66 13.87 -26.04
C LYS A 80 -11.46 14.56 -27.40
N ASN A 81 -10.24 14.96 -27.73
CA ASN A 81 -9.90 15.55 -29.02
C ASN A 81 -10.10 14.55 -30.17
N ASP A 82 -9.84 13.27 -29.92
CA ASP A 82 -10.13 12.18 -30.86
C ASP A 82 -11.63 11.82 -30.91
N GLY A 83 -12.49 12.56 -30.22
CA GLY A 83 -13.93 12.32 -30.14
C GLY A 83 -14.30 11.08 -29.31
N ASN A 84 -13.41 10.62 -28.43
CA ASN A 84 -13.72 9.62 -27.41
C ASN A 84 -13.94 10.29 -26.04
N GLU A 85 -15.17 10.28 -25.55
CA GLU A 85 -15.48 10.90 -24.26
C GLU A 85 -15.50 9.86 -23.14
N ILE A 86 -14.45 9.84 -22.33
CA ILE A 86 -14.38 9.00 -21.12
C ILE A 86 -15.37 9.49 -20.06
N LYS A 87 -16.15 8.56 -19.52
CA LYS A 87 -17.16 8.78 -18.47
C LYS A 87 -16.84 8.09 -17.16
N LYS A 88 -15.96 7.08 -17.17
CA LYS A 88 -15.59 6.31 -15.98
C LYS A 88 -14.08 6.23 -15.82
N ILE A 89 -13.60 6.17 -14.57
CA ILE A 89 -12.18 6.01 -14.27
C ILE A 89 -11.95 4.98 -13.17
N SER A 90 -10.98 4.10 -13.39
CA SER A 90 -10.42 3.21 -12.40
C SER A 90 -8.93 3.47 -12.23
N VAL A 91 -8.41 3.35 -11.02
CA VAL A 91 -7.01 3.61 -10.70
C VAL A 91 -6.44 2.46 -9.87
N ILE A 92 -5.39 1.84 -10.39
CA ILE A 92 -4.74 0.67 -9.81
C ILE A 92 -3.31 1.04 -9.48
N GLY A 93 -2.90 0.81 -8.24
CA GLY A 93 -1.54 1.06 -7.78
C GLY A 93 -0.85 -0.20 -7.28
N TYR A 94 0.44 -0.33 -7.59
CA TYR A 94 1.28 -1.39 -7.04
C TYR A 94 2.39 -0.80 -6.18
N SER A 95 2.57 -1.31 -4.95
CA SER A 95 3.62 -0.86 -4.05
C SER A 95 3.56 0.66 -3.83
N LEU A 96 4.67 1.40 -3.94
CA LEU A 96 4.71 2.87 -3.93
C LEU A 96 3.68 3.51 -4.87
N GLY A 97 3.35 2.86 -5.99
CA GLY A 97 2.40 3.34 -6.97
C GLY A 97 0.98 3.53 -6.41
N GLY A 98 0.58 2.77 -5.39
CA GLY A 98 -0.69 3.00 -4.70
C GLY A 98 -0.73 4.27 -3.88
N LEU A 99 0.40 4.68 -3.28
CA LEU A 99 0.50 5.98 -2.59
C LEU A 99 0.51 7.14 -3.60
N VAL A 100 1.26 6.98 -4.70
CA VAL A 100 1.26 7.93 -5.83
C VAL A 100 -0.15 8.10 -6.41
N ALA A 101 -0.87 6.99 -6.58
CA ALA A 101 -2.25 6.99 -7.04
C ALA A 101 -3.18 7.74 -6.08
N ARG A 102 -3.09 7.50 -4.76
CA ARG A 102 -3.87 8.26 -3.75
C ARG A 102 -3.61 9.76 -3.84
N PHE A 103 -2.35 10.16 -4.01
CA PHE A 103 -2.01 11.58 -4.17
C PHE A 103 -2.63 12.16 -5.45
N ALA A 104 -2.46 11.48 -6.59
CA ALA A 104 -3.01 11.89 -7.87
C ALA A 104 -4.54 11.99 -7.83
N ILE A 105 -5.23 11.02 -7.20
CA ILE A 105 -6.68 11.02 -6.99
C ILE A 105 -7.13 12.28 -6.26
N GLY A 106 -6.44 12.68 -5.19
CA GLY A 106 -6.77 13.93 -4.48
C GLY A 106 -6.63 15.16 -5.37
N LEU A 107 -5.59 15.22 -6.21
CA LEU A 107 -5.42 16.31 -7.17
C LEU A 107 -6.55 16.35 -8.21
N LEU A 108 -6.86 15.20 -8.81
CA LEU A 108 -7.96 15.08 -9.79
C LEU A 108 -9.31 15.48 -9.18
N TYR A 109 -9.59 15.06 -7.95
CA TYR A 109 -10.76 15.46 -7.19
C TYR A 109 -10.81 16.99 -7.00
N SER A 110 -9.73 17.59 -6.51
CA SER A 110 -9.67 19.04 -6.28
C SER A 110 -9.85 19.89 -7.54
N ARG A 111 -9.60 19.30 -8.72
CA ARG A 111 -9.77 19.93 -10.03
C ARG A 111 -11.13 19.68 -10.67
N GLY A 112 -12.05 19.03 -9.96
CA GLY A 112 -13.40 18.74 -10.45
C GLY A 112 -13.44 17.69 -11.56
N VAL A 113 -12.38 16.87 -11.72
CA VAL A 113 -12.38 15.80 -12.74
C VAL A 113 -13.51 14.80 -12.47
N PHE A 114 -13.75 14.51 -11.18
CA PHE A 114 -14.78 13.56 -10.76
C PHE A 114 -16.22 14.10 -10.81
N GLU A 115 -16.41 15.38 -11.14
CA GLU A 115 -17.73 15.93 -11.44
C GLU A 115 -18.23 15.49 -12.83
N LYS A 116 -17.31 15.12 -13.72
CA LYS A 116 -17.59 14.74 -15.11
C LYS A 116 -17.34 13.27 -15.40
N ILE A 117 -16.46 12.65 -14.61
CA ILE A 117 -16.02 11.27 -14.78
C ILE A 117 -16.29 10.54 -13.47
N GLN A 118 -17.05 9.47 -13.54
CA GLN A 118 -17.41 8.64 -12.40
C GLN A 118 -16.23 7.77 -11.96
N PRO A 119 -15.73 7.89 -10.71
CA PRO A 119 -14.74 6.98 -10.17
C PRO A 119 -15.37 5.62 -9.86
N VAL A 120 -14.80 4.54 -10.39
CA VAL A 120 -15.35 3.18 -10.30
C VAL A 120 -14.51 2.32 -9.36
N ASN A 121 -13.32 1.89 -9.79
CA ASN A 121 -12.46 1.03 -8.98
C ASN A 121 -11.17 1.74 -8.54
N PHE A 122 -10.88 1.69 -7.25
CA PHE A 122 -9.55 1.90 -6.72
C PHE A 122 -9.01 0.58 -6.18
N THR A 123 -7.85 0.15 -6.67
CA THR A 123 -7.24 -1.11 -6.23
C THR A 123 -5.77 -0.93 -5.91
N THR A 124 -5.31 -1.51 -4.81
CA THR A 124 -3.89 -1.56 -4.48
C THR A 124 -3.37 -2.99 -4.35
N PHE A 125 -2.15 -3.22 -4.85
CA PHE A 125 -1.40 -4.47 -4.66
C PHE A 125 -0.13 -4.18 -3.87
N ALA A 126 -0.01 -4.81 -2.70
CA ALA A 126 1.16 -4.67 -1.82
C ALA A 126 1.59 -3.21 -1.58
N THR A 127 0.64 -2.29 -1.39
CA THR A 127 0.91 -0.86 -1.19
C THR A 127 1.12 -0.55 0.30
N PRO A 128 2.20 0.14 0.70
CA PRO A 128 2.46 0.46 2.10
C PRO A 128 1.59 1.63 2.58
N HIS A 129 0.30 1.40 2.83
CA HIS A 129 -0.66 2.45 3.21
C HIS A 129 -0.27 3.18 4.50
N LEU A 130 0.40 2.49 5.42
CA LEU A 130 0.88 2.99 6.72
C LEU A 130 2.39 3.26 6.73
N GLY A 131 3.03 3.26 5.55
CA GLY A 131 4.48 3.34 5.39
C GLY A 131 5.17 2.00 5.57
N VAL A 132 6.50 2.03 5.65
CA VAL A 132 7.36 0.82 5.73
C VAL A 132 8.13 0.72 7.05
N ARG A 133 7.84 1.60 8.00
CA ARG A 133 8.45 1.58 9.33
C ARG A 133 7.99 0.32 10.06
N THR A 134 8.96 -0.51 10.44
CA THR A 134 8.68 -1.79 11.11
C THR A 134 8.44 -1.57 12.61
N PRO A 135 7.31 -2.07 13.19
CA PRO A 135 7.00 -1.96 14.62
C PRO A 135 7.75 -2.98 15.49
N LEU A 136 8.42 -3.96 14.87
CA LEU A 136 9.13 -5.03 15.56
C LEU A 136 10.39 -4.49 16.26
N ARG A 137 10.53 -4.85 17.55
CA ARG A 137 11.68 -4.51 18.39
C ARG A 137 12.84 -5.46 18.09
N GLY A 138 13.72 -5.06 17.17
CA GLY A 138 14.93 -5.81 16.82
C GLY A 138 16.02 -4.92 16.22
N TYR A 139 17.29 -5.30 16.41
CA TYR A 139 18.45 -4.52 15.95
C TYR A 139 18.45 -4.29 14.43
N HIS A 140 18.08 -5.32 13.65
CA HIS A 140 17.95 -5.21 12.19
C HIS A 140 16.83 -4.25 11.77
N SER A 141 15.71 -4.24 12.49
CA SER A 141 14.59 -3.32 12.24
C SER A 141 14.98 -1.86 12.53
N HIS A 142 15.79 -1.64 13.55
CA HIS A 142 16.33 -0.31 13.87
C HIS A 142 17.28 0.20 12.77
N ILE A 143 18.18 -0.65 12.29
CA ILE A 143 19.08 -0.31 11.16
C ILE A 143 18.28 -0.01 9.89
N TRP A 144 17.28 -0.84 9.57
CA TRP A 144 16.40 -0.61 8.41
C TRP A 144 15.65 0.72 8.50
N ASN A 145 15.09 1.04 9.66
CA ASN A 145 14.37 2.29 9.91
C ASN A 145 15.26 3.54 9.76
N ILE A 146 16.56 3.44 10.03
CA ILE A 146 17.50 4.57 9.88
C ILE A 146 18.07 4.65 8.47
N LEU A 147 18.53 3.52 7.89
CA LEU A 147 19.19 3.49 6.59
C LEU A 147 18.20 3.56 5.43
N GLY A 148 17.09 2.83 5.49
CA GLY A 148 16.07 2.82 4.43
C GLY A 148 15.47 4.20 4.20
N ALA A 149 15.20 4.93 5.28
CA ALA A 149 14.62 6.28 5.23
C ALA A 149 15.53 7.31 4.54
N ARG A 150 16.85 7.07 4.50
CA ARG A 150 17.85 8.01 3.98
C ARG A 150 18.49 7.58 2.65
N THR A 151 18.36 6.31 2.27
CA THR A 151 18.96 5.76 1.03
C THR A 151 18.03 5.82 -0.18
N LEU A 152 16.72 6.01 0.04
CA LEU A 152 15.72 6.09 -1.02
C LEU A 152 15.27 7.53 -1.35
N SER A 153 16.10 8.52 -1.05
CA SER A 153 15.82 9.95 -1.27
C SER A 153 14.46 10.39 -0.69
N MET A 154 13.71 11.27 -1.37
CA MET A 154 12.42 11.78 -0.88
C MET A 154 11.38 10.68 -0.68
N SER A 155 11.29 9.71 -1.59
CA SER A 155 10.40 8.56 -1.43
C SER A 155 10.72 7.75 -0.17
N GLY A 156 12.01 7.57 0.16
CA GLY A 156 12.41 6.96 1.43
C GLY A 156 11.91 7.74 2.63
N ARG A 157 12.12 9.05 2.65
CA ARG A 157 11.70 9.90 3.77
C ARG A 157 10.19 9.83 4.00
N GLN A 158 9.40 9.84 2.92
CA GLN A 158 7.94 9.74 2.97
C GLN A 158 7.47 8.36 3.39
N LEU A 159 8.04 7.28 2.82
CA LEU A 159 7.67 5.90 3.18
C LEU A 159 7.94 5.57 4.66
N PHE A 160 8.96 6.18 5.26
CA PHE A 160 9.28 6.01 6.68
C PHE A 160 8.60 7.06 7.58
N GLY A 161 7.84 8.00 7.02
CA GLY A 161 7.12 9.03 7.77
C GLY A 161 8.03 10.04 8.49
N ILE A 162 9.23 10.30 7.95
CA ILE A 162 10.21 11.25 8.53
C ILE A 162 10.32 12.55 7.71
N ASP A 163 9.45 12.72 6.72
CA ASP A 163 9.33 13.94 5.94
C ASP A 163 8.44 14.97 6.65
N LYS A 164 8.46 16.20 6.12
CA LYS A 164 7.56 17.28 6.53
C LYS A 164 6.90 17.79 5.26
N PHE A 165 5.66 17.41 5.04
CA PHE A 165 4.96 17.74 3.80
C PHE A 165 4.56 19.21 3.80
N ARG A 166 5.07 20.00 2.84
CA ARG A 166 4.67 21.40 2.55
C ARG A 166 4.43 22.27 3.79
N GLU A 167 5.38 22.26 4.72
CA GLU A 167 5.34 23.07 5.95
C GLU A 167 4.18 22.78 6.91
N THR A 168 3.40 21.71 6.69
CA THR A 168 2.32 21.28 7.59
C THR A 168 2.83 20.76 8.94
N GLY A 169 4.13 20.52 9.06
CA GLY A 169 4.72 19.84 10.23
C GLY A 169 4.43 18.34 10.30
N ARG A 170 3.59 17.80 9.41
CA ARG A 170 3.15 16.40 9.36
C ARG A 170 3.84 15.64 8.23
N SER A 171 3.91 14.31 8.37
CA SER A 171 4.40 13.44 7.28
C SER A 171 3.40 13.41 6.12
N LEU A 172 3.87 13.18 4.89
CA LEU A 172 2.98 13.06 3.75
C LEU A 172 1.93 11.95 3.94
N LEU A 173 2.33 10.82 4.54
CA LEU A 173 1.42 9.69 4.74
C LEU A 173 0.27 10.03 5.68
N SER A 174 0.54 10.76 6.77
CA SER A 174 -0.53 11.20 7.67
C SER A 174 -1.43 12.23 7.01
N VAL A 175 -0.91 13.11 6.14
CA VAL A 175 -1.74 14.02 5.33
C VAL A 175 -2.57 13.27 4.28
N LEU A 176 -2.04 12.21 3.65
CA LEU A 176 -2.78 11.36 2.71
C LEU A 176 -3.93 10.57 3.35
N ALA A 177 -3.90 10.40 4.68
CA ALA A 177 -4.94 9.74 5.44
C ALA A 177 -5.79 10.71 6.26
N ASP A 178 -5.57 12.01 6.14
CA ASP A 178 -6.35 13.00 6.87
C ASP A 178 -7.78 13.05 6.33
N SER A 179 -8.77 12.83 7.19
CA SER A 179 -10.19 12.72 6.81
C SER A 179 -10.73 13.98 6.11
N ASN A 180 -10.17 15.15 6.40
CA ASN A 180 -10.58 16.43 5.81
C ASN A 180 -9.80 16.75 4.52
N SER A 181 -8.75 16.00 4.21
CA SER A 181 -7.94 16.20 3.01
C SER A 181 -8.69 15.88 1.73
N ILE A 182 -8.24 16.52 0.64
CA ILE A 182 -8.67 16.19 -0.72
C ILE A 182 -8.37 14.72 -1.09
N PHE A 183 -7.39 14.10 -0.43
CA PHE A 183 -6.95 12.75 -0.73
C PHE A 183 -7.98 11.72 -0.25
N ILE A 184 -8.43 11.84 1.00
CA ILE A 184 -9.52 10.99 1.52
C ILE A 184 -10.84 11.31 0.81
N LYS A 185 -11.17 12.59 0.61
CA LYS A 185 -12.40 13.00 -0.10
C LYS A 185 -12.44 12.47 -1.54
N GLY A 186 -11.33 12.56 -2.28
CA GLY A 186 -11.23 12.02 -3.63
C GLY A 186 -11.30 10.49 -3.66
N LEU A 187 -10.67 9.82 -2.69
CA LEU A 187 -10.69 8.36 -2.58
C LEU A 187 -12.08 7.81 -2.21
N ALA A 188 -12.83 8.54 -1.40
CA ALA A 188 -14.21 8.22 -1.01
C ALA A 188 -15.18 8.20 -2.21
N GLN A 189 -14.88 8.92 -3.31
CA GLN A 189 -15.72 8.96 -4.51
C GLN A 189 -15.72 7.65 -5.31
N PHE A 190 -14.74 6.77 -5.11
CA PHE A 190 -14.70 5.47 -5.80
C PHE A 190 -15.79 4.55 -5.28
N GLN A 191 -16.54 3.90 -6.17
CA GLN A 191 -17.59 2.96 -5.76
C GLN A 191 -17.02 1.69 -5.12
N HIS A 192 -15.88 1.23 -5.63
CA HIS A 192 -15.21 0.02 -5.19
C HIS A 192 -13.77 0.33 -4.80
N ARG A 193 -13.42 0.06 -3.54
CA ARG A 193 -12.06 0.14 -3.03
C ARG A 193 -11.64 -1.25 -2.58
N SER A 194 -10.57 -1.78 -3.15
CA SER A 194 -10.01 -3.06 -2.75
C SER A 194 -8.50 -2.96 -2.54
N LEU A 195 -7.97 -3.81 -1.66
CA LEU A 195 -6.54 -3.94 -1.45
C LEU A 195 -6.15 -5.42 -1.39
N TYR A 196 -4.96 -5.72 -1.89
CA TYR A 196 -4.37 -7.05 -1.88
C TYR A 196 -3.07 -7.02 -1.09
N ALA A 197 -3.04 -7.76 0.02
CA ALA A 197 -1.96 -7.72 0.99
C ALA A 197 -1.32 -9.10 1.13
N ASN A 198 -0.03 -9.22 0.79
CA ASN A 198 0.70 -10.46 1.01
C ASN A 198 0.76 -10.78 2.51
N VAL A 199 0.36 -11.99 2.89
CA VAL A 199 0.38 -12.45 4.29
C VAL A 199 1.73 -13.04 4.69
N VAL A 200 2.51 -13.50 3.71
CA VAL A 200 3.86 -14.05 3.92
C VAL A 200 4.84 -13.54 2.87
N ASN A 201 6.13 -13.61 3.19
CA ASN A 201 7.27 -13.40 2.28
C ASN A 201 7.38 -12.00 1.61
N ASP A 202 6.58 -11.03 2.04
CA ASP A 202 6.72 -9.64 1.61
C ASP A 202 7.56 -8.86 2.64
N ARG A 203 8.86 -8.76 2.35
CA ARG A 203 9.82 -8.05 3.21
C ARG A 203 9.83 -6.54 2.96
N THR A 204 9.17 -6.07 1.91
CA THR A 204 9.13 -4.66 1.53
C THR A 204 7.90 -3.99 2.10
N VAL A 205 6.75 -4.66 2.00
CA VAL A 205 5.45 -4.18 2.45
C VAL A 205 4.77 -5.33 3.19
N THR A 206 4.98 -5.36 4.51
CA THR A 206 4.40 -6.37 5.40
C THR A 206 2.88 -6.25 5.46
N TYR A 207 2.22 -7.35 5.87
CA TYR A 207 0.76 -7.46 5.87
C TYR A 207 0.07 -6.27 6.55
N TYR A 208 0.46 -5.89 7.77
CA TYR A 208 -0.26 -4.85 8.52
C TYR A 208 -0.32 -3.49 7.80
N THR A 209 0.71 -3.13 7.01
CA THR A 209 0.72 -1.85 6.28
C THR A 209 -0.02 -1.94 4.95
N ALA A 210 0.05 -3.09 4.26
CA ALA A 210 -0.74 -3.32 3.05
C ALA A 210 -2.23 -3.50 3.34
N GLY A 211 -2.53 -4.23 4.40
CA GLY A 211 -3.86 -4.59 4.85
C GLY A 211 -4.56 -3.53 5.69
N ILE A 212 -3.88 -2.43 6.04
CA ILE A 212 -4.41 -1.38 6.92
C ILE A 212 -4.91 -2.03 8.22
N SER A 213 -3.99 -2.61 8.98
CA SER A 213 -4.31 -3.42 10.16
C SER A 213 -3.45 -3.02 11.35
N GLN A 214 -4.06 -3.05 12.54
CA GLN A 214 -3.38 -2.84 13.83
C GLN A 214 -2.73 -4.13 14.35
N THR A 215 -3.12 -5.29 13.80
CA THR A 215 -2.62 -6.62 14.17
C THR A 215 -2.06 -7.32 12.94
N ASP A 216 -1.20 -8.32 13.17
CA ASP A 216 -0.67 -9.19 12.12
C ASP A 216 -0.78 -10.66 12.56
N PRO A 217 -1.82 -11.39 12.12
CA PRO A 217 -2.00 -12.78 12.51
C PRO A 217 -1.00 -13.73 11.83
N PHE A 218 -0.25 -13.23 10.83
CA PHE A 218 0.61 -14.04 9.97
C PHE A 218 2.08 -13.96 10.37
N VAL A 219 2.41 -13.39 11.53
CA VAL A 219 3.78 -13.36 12.07
C VAL A 219 4.31 -14.79 12.30
N LYS A 220 3.42 -15.72 12.70
CA LYS A 220 3.70 -17.15 12.87
C LYS A 220 2.63 -17.97 12.15
N PRO A 221 2.71 -18.08 10.81
CA PRO A 221 1.69 -18.75 10.01
C PRO A 221 1.53 -20.22 10.40
N GLU A 222 2.56 -20.86 10.98
CA GLU A 222 2.52 -22.24 11.47
C GLU A 222 1.58 -22.49 12.66
N ASN A 223 1.17 -21.42 13.36
CA ASN A 223 0.32 -21.48 14.56
C ASN A 223 -1.17 -21.29 14.25
N VAL A 224 -1.52 -21.00 13.00
CA VAL A 224 -2.89 -20.70 12.58
C VAL A 224 -3.26 -21.53 11.36
N THR A 225 -4.54 -21.83 11.23
CA THR A 225 -5.11 -22.40 10.00
C THR A 225 -5.55 -21.26 9.11
N MET A 226 -5.17 -21.29 7.83
CA MET A 226 -5.53 -20.27 6.85
C MET A 226 -6.91 -20.57 6.25
N ASN A 227 -7.79 -19.58 6.23
CA ASN A 227 -9.13 -19.71 5.66
C ASN A 227 -9.15 -19.14 4.25
N TYR A 228 -9.22 -20.02 3.24
CA TYR A 228 -9.21 -19.66 1.83
C TYR A 228 -10.62 -19.46 1.28
N ILE A 229 -10.78 -18.53 0.33
CA ILE A 229 -12.00 -18.43 -0.46
C ILE A 229 -12.00 -19.46 -1.59
N SER A 230 -13.18 -20.00 -1.91
CA SER A 230 -13.34 -21.01 -2.97
C SER A 230 -13.09 -20.44 -4.36
N GLY A 231 -12.50 -21.23 -5.25
CA GLY A 231 -12.34 -20.90 -6.68
C GLY A 231 -11.04 -20.17 -7.06
N TYR A 232 -10.08 -20.08 -6.12
CA TYR A 232 -8.82 -19.36 -6.28
C TYR A 232 -7.61 -20.12 -5.73
N ASP A 233 -7.57 -21.43 -5.92
CA ASP A 233 -6.38 -22.30 -5.72
C ASP A 233 -5.63 -22.10 -4.40
N GLU A 234 -6.36 -21.85 -3.31
CA GLU A 234 -5.78 -21.56 -1.98
C GLU A 234 -4.81 -20.37 -1.97
N VAL A 235 -4.97 -19.38 -2.86
CA VAL A 235 -4.12 -18.18 -2.93
C VAL A 235 -4.73 -16.99 -2.17
N ILE A 236 -6.06 -16.87 -2.17
CA ILE A 236 -6.77 -15.75 -1.57
C ILE A 236 -7.44 -16.19 -0.27
N LEU A 237 -7.21 -15.46 0.82
CA LEU A 237 -7.87 -15.70 2.10
C LEU A 237 -9.19 -14.93 2.19
N ASP A 238 -10.05 -15.40 3.08
CA ASP A 238 -11.24 -14.67 3.52
C ASP A 238 -10.82 -13.34 4.18
N GLY A 239 -11.41 -12.23 3.75
CA GLY A 239 -11.06 -10.90 4.23
C GLY A 239 -11.58 -10.59 5.64
N ASP A 240 -12.69 -11.22 6.03
CA ASP A 240 -13.35 -10.99 7.32
C ASP A 240 -12.83 -11.95 8.38
N ASN A 241 -12.54 -13.20 7.99
CA ASN A 241 -12.03 -14.22 8.89
C ASN A 241 -10.86 -15.00 8.26
N PRO A 242 -9.67 -14.39 8.10
CA PRO A 242 -8.56 -14.97 7.34
C PRO A 242 -7.89 -16.18 8.01
N VAL A 243 -8.05 -16.34 9.33
CA VAL A 243 -7.36 -17.36 10.12
C VAL A 243 -8.28 -18.01 11.14
N SER A 244 -7.97 -19.22 11.55
CA SER A 244 -8.66 -19.94 12.63
C SER A 244 -7.68 -20.70 13.53
N PRO A 245 -8.06 -21.01 14.78
CA PRO A 245 -7.18 -21.72 15.71
C PRO A 245 -6.68 -23.01 15.08
N LYS A 246 -5.36 -23.25 15.17
CA LYS A 246 -4.80 -24.54 14.81
C LYS A 246 -5.04 -25.52 15.96
N ALA A 247 -5.64 -26.68 15.67
CA ALA A 247 -5.82 -27.73 16.66
C ALA A 247 -4.44 -28.13 17.26
N PRO A 248 -4.35 -28.40 18.58
CA PRO A 248 -3.09 -28.77 19.20
C PRO A 248 -2.55 -30.08 18.61
N GLU A 249 -1.53 -29.97 17.75
CA GLU A 249 -0.77 -31.13 17.27
C GLU A 249 0.09 -31.67 18.41
N ALA A 250 0.12 -33.00 18.57
CA ALA A 250 1.01 -33.66 19.53
C ALA A 250 2.46 -33.23 19.26
N PRO A 251 3.24 -32.90 20.31
CA PRO A 251 4.61 -32.45 20.10
C PRO A 251 5.40 -33.51 19.33
N PRO A 252 6.18 -33.13 18.31
CA PRO A 252 6.97 -34.09 17.54
C PRO A 252 7.87 -34.88 18.50
N ALA A 253 7.93 -36.20 18.28
CA ALA A 253 8.76 -37.09 19.09
C ALA A 253 10.20 -36.56 19.17
N PHE A 254 10.82 -36.69 20.34
CA PHE A 254 12.16 -36.18 20.65
C PHE A 254 13.23 -36.52 19.59
N THR A 255 13.05 -37.64 18.89
CA THR A 255 13.91 -38.11 17.79
C THR A 255 13.87 -37.23 16.53
N GLN A 256 12.77 -36.53 16.24
CA GLN A 256 12.70 -35.58 15.12
C GLN A 256 13.41 -34.25 15.41
N ARG A 257 13.56 -33.86 16.68
CA ARG A 257 14.31 -32.64 17.08
C ARG A 257 15.82 -32.78 16.94
N LEU A 258 16.34 -34.01 16.91
CA LEU A 258 17.78 -34.29 16.87
C LEU A 258 18.34 -34.42 15.45
N VAL A 259 17.49 -34.69 14.45
CA VAL A 259 17.88 -34.87 13.04
C VAL A 259 17.89 -33.54 12.26
N SER A 260 17.20 -32.49 12.73
CA SER A 260 17.15 -31.20 12.02
C SER A 260 18.35 -30.26 12.25
N THR A 261 19.26 -30.59 13.18
CA THR A 261 20.30 -29.63 13.64
C THR A 261 21.73 -30.01 13.25
N THR A 262 21.98 -31.17 12.62
CA THR A 262 23.36 -31.63 12.35
C THR A 262 23.81 -31.58 10.89
N SER A 263 22.98 -31.14 9.93
CA SER A 263 23.39 -31.09 8.51
C SER A 263 23.46 -29.69 7.88
N THR A 264 23.91 -28.63 8.57
CA THR A 264 24.08 -27.31 7.90
C THR A 264 25.22 -26.42 8.42
N VAL A 265 26.29 -26.97 9.00
CA VAL A 265 27.46 -26.15 9.39
C VAL A 265 28.61 -26.24 8.38
N ILE A 266 28.86 -27.41 7.78
CA ILE A 266 30.04 -27.62 6.91
C ILE A 266 29.84 -27.08 5.48
N GLY A 267 28.60 -27.01 4.98
CA GLY A 267 28.29 -26.48 3.63
C GLY A 267 28.21 -24.95 3.52
N ARG A 268 28.33 -24.20 4.62
CA ARG A 268 28.11 -22.74 4.64
C ARG A 268 29.37 -21.89 4.53
N VAL A 269 30.56 -22.46 4.69
CA VAL A 269 31.82 -21.69 4.66
C VAL A 269 32.03 -20.93 3.33
N PRO A 270 31.82 -21.52 2.14
CA PRO A 270 31.94 -20.77 0.88
C PRO A 270 30.91 -19.64 0.76
N ILE A 271 29.68 -19.87 1.24
CA ILE A 271 28.61 -18.88 1.22
C ILE A 271 28.94 -17.72 2.18
N VAL A 272 29.39 -18.02 3.40
CA VAL A 272 29.79 -16.99 4.37
C VAL A 272 30.95 -16.16 3.83
N ALA A 273 32.00 -16.80 3.30
CA ALA A 273 33.13 -16.10 2.69
C ALA A 273 32.69 -15.22 1.51
N PHE A 274 31.82 -15.73 0.64
CA PHE A 274 31.23 -14.95 -0.45
C PHE A 274 30.46 -13.72 0.08
N LEU A 275 29.58 -13.91 1.06
CA LEU A 275 28.81 -12.81 1.64
C LEU A 275 29.70 -11.78 2.32
N THR A 276 30.75 -12.19 3.05
CA THR A 276 31.69 -11.28 3.72
C THR A 276 32.46 -10.41 2.74
N VAL A 277 32.81 -10.90 1.55
CA VAL A 277 33.53 -10.11 0.53
C VAL A 277 32.57 -9.24 -0.27
N PHE A 278 31.46 -9.81 -0.76
CA PHE A 278 30.59 -9.13 -1.72
C PHE A 278 29.55 -8.21 -1.07
N ILE A 279 29.09 -8.48 0.15
CA ILE A 279 28.13 -7.59 0.83
C ILE A 279 28.73 -6.19 1.05
N PRO A 280 29.95 -6.01 1.60
CA PRO A 280 30.51 -4.68 1.78
C PRO A 280 30.68 -3.92 0.46
N ILE A 281 31.13 -4.60 -0.60
CA ILE A 281 31.28 -4.00 -1.94
C ILE A 281 29.92 -3.57 -2.48
N GLY A 282 28.94 -4.48 -2.50
CA GLY A 282 27.59 -4.20 -2.97
C GLY A 282 26.91 -3.10 -2.16
N THR A 283 27.08 -3.09 -0.85
CA THR A 283 26.54 -2.05 0.05
C THR A 283 27.20 -0.70 -0.25
N THR A 284 28.52 -0.67 -0.45
CA THR A 284 29.24 0.57 -0.80
C THR A 284 28.75 1.13 -2.13
N LEU A 285 28.64 0.30 -3.17
CA LEU A 285 28.11 0.70 -4.47
C LEU A 285 26.66 1.19 -4.37
N PHE A 286 25.82 0.49 -3.59
CA PHE A 286 24.44 0.89 -3.34
C PHE A 286 24.36 2.25 -2.64
N LEU A 287 25.20 2.50 -1.62
CA LEU A 287 25.22 3.76 -0.88
C LEU A 287 25.73 4.91 -1.76
N VAL A 288 26.78 4.70 -2.56
CA VAL A 288 27.27 5.68 -3.53
C VAL A 288 26.16 6.03 -4.54
N ASN A 289 25.49 5.02 -5.10
CA ASN A 289 24.34 5.26 -5.97
C ASN A 289 23.23 6.01 -5.23
N SER A 290 22.92 5.65 -3.98
CA SER A 290 21.89 6.32 -3.17
C SER A 290 22.18 7.81 -2.97
N VAL A 291 23.44 8.19 -2.76
CA VAL A 291 23.88 9.59 -2.69
C VAL A 291 23.68 10.29 -4.03
N VAL A 292 24.16 9.69 -5.13
CA VAL A 292 23.98 10.24 -6.48
C VAL A 292 22.49 10.44 -6.80
N GLN A 293 21.65 9.45 -6.53
CA GLN A 293 20.20 9.54 -6.75
C GLN A 293 19.57 10.63 -5.88
N SER A 294 20.05 10.85 -4.66
CA SER A 294 19.54 11.90 -3.78
C SER A 294 19.81 13.30 -4.33
N PHE A 295 21.00 13.54 -4.88
CA PHE A 295 21.31 14.79 -5.57
C PHE A 295 20.48 14.96 -6.85
N ARG A 296 20.40 13.93 -7.69
CA ARG A 296 19.61 13.98 -8.93
C ARG A 296 18.13 14.21 -8.66
N SER A 297 17.58 13.55 -7.65
CA SER A 297 16.19 13.71 -7.22
C SER A 297 15.93 15.10 -6.67
N SER A 298 16.79 15.60 -5.78
CA SER A 298 16.69 16.96 -5.26
C SER A 298 16.72 18.02 -6.37
N HIS A 299 17.58 17.84 -7.37
CA HIS A 299 17.61 18.72 -8.53
C HIS A 299 16.32 18.64 -9.36
N ARG A 300 15.82 17.44 -9.64
CA ARG A 300 14.54 17.25 -10.37
C ARG A 300 13.36 17.83 -9.63
N ILE A 301 13.28 17.66 -8.32
CA ILE A 301 12.22 18.24 -7.48
C ILE A 301 12.27 19.76 -7.55
N ARG A 302 13.46 20.38 -7.44
CA ARG A 302 13.59 21.84 -7.59
C ARG A 302 13.14 22.33 -8.96
N LEU A 303 13.53 21.63 -10.03
CA LEU A 303 13.07 21.93 -11.40
C LEU A 303 11.55 21.72 -11.56
N HIS A 304 11.00 20.72 -10.87
CA HIS A 304 9.56 20.51 -10.80
C HIS A 304 8.93 21.72 -10.12
N GLU A 305 9.32 22.04 -8.90
CA GLU A 305 8.77 23.13 -8.11
C GLU A 305 8.89 24.52 -8.75
N SER A 306 9.88 24.75 -9.62
CA SER A 306 10.03 25.99 -10.40
C SER A 306 9.20 26.03 -11.69
N GLY A 307 8.46 24.96 -12.01
CA GLY A 307 7.69 24.82 -13.25
C GLY A 307 8.53 24.52 -14.50
N GLN A 308 9.83 24.26 -14.34
CA GLN A 308 10.78 24.04 -15.42
C GLN A 308 10.84 22.57 -15.88
N ALA A 309 10.11 21.66 -15.24
CA ALA A 309 10.07 20.24 -15.57
C ALA A 309 8.98 19.85 -16.61
N GLY A 310 8.39 20.82 -17.32
CA GLY A 310 7.38 20.55 -18.36
C GLY A 310 6.00 20.14 -17.84
N VAL A 311 5.77 20.23 -16.53
CA VAL A 311 4.45 20.06 -15.89
C VAL A 311 4.05 21.40 -15.27
N ASN A 312 2.87 21.92 -15.61
CA ASN A 312 2.40 23.20 -15.07
C ASN A 312 1.90 23.03 -13.63
N ILE A 313 2.82 23.07 -12.67
CA ILE A 313 2.57 22.77 -11.25
C ILE A 313 1.85 23.90 -10.52
N GLN A 314 1.86 25.13 -11.05
CA GLN A 314 1.04 26.20 -10.50
C GLN A 314 -0.44 25.81 -10.46
N GLN A 315 -0.88 24.96 -11.38
CA GLN A 315 -2.25 24.46 -11.42
C GLN A 315 -2.59 23.41 -10.34
N TYR A 316 -1.58 22.75 -9.73
CA TYR A 316 -1.74 21.80 -8.63
C TYR A 316 -1.40 22.40 -7.27
N ARG A 317 -0.75 23.57 -7.24
CA ARG A 317 -0.56 24.41 -6.05
C ARG A 317 -1.82 25.25 -5.81
N LEU A 318 -2.95 24.63 -5.51
CA LEU A 318 -4.10 25.38 -4.99
C LEU A 318 -3.76 25.88 -3.58
N GLY A 319 -3.64 27.21 -3.41
CA GLY A 319 -3.39 27.89 -2.13
C GLY A 319 -4.38 27.58 -1.01
N ASN A 320 -5.46 26.85 -1.31
CA ASN A 320 -6.48 26.42 -0.35
C ASN A 320 -6.14 25.09 0.35
N MET A 321 -5.18 24.30 -0.16
CA MET A 321 -4.76 23.03 0.48
C MET A 321 -4.04 23.24 1.81
N ILE A 322 -3.33 24.37 1.95
CA ILE A 322 -2.52 24.70 3.13
C ILE A 322 -3.41 25.28 4.23
N ASN A 323 -4.40 26.10 3.92
CA ASN A 323 -5.22 26.77 4.93
C ASN A 323 -6.17 25.84 5.70
N ALA A 324 -6.66 24.77 5.06
CA ALA A 324 -7.50 23.77 5.73
C ALA A 324 -6.67 22.92 6.72
N VAL A 325 -5.49 22.44 6.28
CA VAL A 325 -4.60 21.64 7.14
C VAL A 325 -3.92 22.50 8.21
N ARG A 326 -3.61 23.77 7.92
CA ARG A 326 -2.95 24.69 8.85
C ARG A 326 -3.87 25.16 9.97
N ARG A 327 -5.13 25.51 9.69
CA ARG A 327 -6.10 25.91 10.74
C ARG A 327 -6.37 24.76 11.72
N GLU A 328 -6.45 23.53 11.21
CA GLU A 328 -6.71 22.35 12.04
C GLU A 328 -5.46 21.89 12.82
N ALA A 329 -4.26 22.04 12.24
CA ALA A 329 -3.01 21.84 12.97
C ALA A 329 -2.83 22.89 14.08
N GLU A 330 -3.18 24.16 13.86
CA GLU A 330 -3.14 25.19 14.89
C GLU A 330 -4.10 24.86 16.07
N ASP A 331 -5.32 24.38 15.79
CA ASP A 331 -6.29 23.94 16.81
C ASP A 331 -5.85 22.66 17.58
N MET A 332 -5.17 21.73 16.91
CA MET A 332 -4.63 20.52 17.57
C MET A 332 -3.35 20.81 18.36
N PHE A 333 -2.48 21.70 17.88
CA PHE A 333 -1.26 22.09 18.60
C PHE A 333 -1.58 22.87 19.88
N GLU A 334 -2.65 23.68 19.92
CA GLU A 334 -3.10 24.32 21.17
C GLU A 334 -3.64 23.30 22.19
N ASN A 335 -4.31 22.23 21.75
CA ASN A 335 -4.79 21.17 22.65
C ASN A 335 -3.69 20.19 23.10
N VAL A 336 -2.65 19.97 22.29
CA VAL A 336 -1.52 19.07 22.59
C VAL A 336 -0.43 19.75 23.43
N ASN A 337 -0.32 21.09 23.42
CA ASN A 337 0.62 21.79 24.29
C ASN A 337 0.28 21.70 25.79
N ASN A 338 -0.90 21.20 26.15
CA ASN A 338 -1.26 20.87 27.54
C ASN A 338 -0.85 19.45 27.97
N THR A 339 -0.18 18.67 27.11
CA THR A 339 0.34 17.34 27.45
C THR A 339 1.73 17.13 26.84
N GLN A 340 2.73 17.82 27.39
CA GLN A 340 4.13 17.50 27.11
C GLN A 340 4.66 16.38 28.01
N GLU A 341 5.47 15.53 27.37
CA GLU A 341 6.38 14.50 27.90
C GLU A 341 5.77 13.19 28.41
N SER A 342 5.75 12.18 27.54
CA SER A 342 6.03 10.78 27.90
C SER A 342 6.41 9.98 26.64
N ASP A 343 7.69 9.99 26.28
CA ASP A 343 8.26 8.98 25.39
C ASP A 343 8.27 7.62 26.12
N TYR A 344 7.86 6.56 25.42
CA TYR A 344 7.80 5.14 25.82
C TYR A 344 6.66 4.73 26.79
N LEU A 345 5.75 3.89 26.29
CA LEU A 345 4.94 3.03 27.16
C LEU A 345 5.86 1.97 27.80
N SER A 346 6.13 2.17 29.08
CA SER A 346 6.68 1.16 29.98
C SER A 346 5.76 -0.06 30.00
N ALA A 347 6.36 -1.25 29.98
CA ALA A 347 5.63 -2.50 30.13
C ALA A 347 5.07 -2.58 31.56
N GLY A 348 3.78 -2.27 31.72
CA GLY A 348 3.08 -2.46 32.98
C GLY A 348 2.09 -1.35 33.31
N SER A 349 1.06 -1.16 32.49
CA SER A 349 -0.21 -0.62 32.97
C SER A 349 -1.33 -0.99 32.00
N THR A 350 -2.37 -1.51 32.63
CA THR A 350 -3.73 -1.89 32.21
C THR A 350 -4.30 -1.13 31.01
N GLU A 351 -4.92 -1.89 30.11
CA GLU A 351 -6.00 -1.54 29.16
C GLU A 351 -6.25 -0.04 28.94
N VAL A 352 -5.75 0.49 27.82
CA VAL A 352 -6.27 1.75 27.28
C VAL A 352 -7.48 1.40 26.43
N ALA A 353 -8.66 1.42 27.05
CA ALA A 353 -9.94 1.31 26.38
C ALA A 353 -10.19 2.54 25.49
N SER A 354 -10.70 2.31 24.28
CA SER A 354 -11.21 3.36 23.39
C SER A 354 -12.42 4.08 24.02
N PRO A 355 -12.51 5.42 23.95
CA PRO A 355 -13.58 6.16 24.61
C PRO A 355 -14.83 6.20 23.71
N THR A 356 -15.54 5.08 23.55
CA THR A 356 -16.96 5.08 23.14
C THR A 356 -17.63 3.70 23.33
N GLN A 357 -17.95 3.34 24.58
CA GLN A 357 -19.03 2.39 24.87
C GLN A 357 -19.79 2.84 26.14
N PRO A 358 -21.13 2.74 26.16
CA PRO A 358 -21.93 3.16 27.31
C PRO A 358 -21.85 2.10 28.42
N THR A 359 -21.32 2.50 29.58
CA THR A 359 -21.37 1.73 30.82
C THR A 359 -22.72 1.91 31.50
N SER A 360 -23.27 0.81 32.05
CA SER A 360 -24.26 0.89 33.12
C SER A 360 -23.95 -0.19 34.18
N PRO A 361 -24.16 0.09 35.48
CA PRO A 361 -23.48 -0.60 36.57
C PRO A 361 -24.40 -1.56 37.35
N GLY A 362 -23.81 -2.57 37.99
CA GLY A 362 -24.49 -3.29 39.08
C GLY A 362 -23.92 -4.68 39.38
N LEU A 363 -23.27 -4.82 40.54
CA LEU A 363 -22.97 -6.12 41.16
C LEU A 363 -24.27 -6.88 41.45
N THR A 364 -24.36 -8.17 41.09
CA THR A 364 -24.56 -9.29 42.04
C THR A 364 -24.59 -10.67 41.37
N ARG A 365 -23.92 -11.62 42.05
CA ARG A 365 -24.11 -13.08 42.14
C ARG A 365 -24.19 -13.97 40.89
N LYS A 366 -23.25 -14.94 40.89
CA LYS A 366 -23.26 -16.26 40.21
C LYS A 366 -24.67 -16.82 40.02
N ASP A 367 -24.99 -17.16 38.77
CA ASP A 367 -25.58 -18.43 38.41
C ASP A 367 -25.09 -18.86 37.02
N THR A 368 -24.99 -20.16 36.84
CA THR A 368 -24.27 -20.88 35.81
C THR A 368 -25.12 -21.03 34.55
N GLU A 369 -24.76 -20.33 33.48
CA GLU A 369 -25.22 -20.66 32.12
C GLU A 369 -24.02 -20.71 31.19
N ALA A 370 -23.91 -21.83 30.46
CA ALA A 370 -22.82 -22.14 29.56
C ALA A 370 -22.78 -21.11 28.42
N ALA A 371 -21.88 -20.13 28.55
CA ALA A 371 -21.49 -19.29 27.44
C ALA A 371 -20.77 -20.16 26.41
N ILE A 372 -21.31 -20.18 25.19
CA ILE A 372 -20.58 -20.65 24.02
C ILE A 372 -19.41 -19.67 23.86
N GLU A 373 -18.24 -20.01 24.38
CA GLU A 373 -16.98 -19.33 24.05
C GLU A 373 -16.79 -19.47 22.54
N LYS A 374 -17.08 -18.39 21.80
CA LYS A 374 -16.44 -18.22 20.51
C LYS A 374 -14.95 -18.10 20.82
N ASP A 375 -14.20 -19.10 20.42
CA ASP A 375 -12.75 -19.17 20.49
C ASP A 375 -12.17 -18.06 19.59
N THR A 376 -12.22 -16.80 20.06
CA THR A 376 -11.73 -15.65 19.31
C THR A 376 -10.22 -15.59 19.49
N LEU A 377 -9.48 -15.86 18.42
CA LEU A 377 -8.05 -15.63 18.38
C LEU A 377 -7.76 -14.15 18.66
N ASP A 378 -7.13 -13.87 19.78
CA ASP A 378 -6.66 -12.52 20.10
C ASP A 378 -5.20 -12.35 19.64
N PHE A 379 -4.95 -11.33 18.82
CA PHE A 379 -3.63 -11.04 18.27
C PHE A 379 -3.12 -9.74 18.87
N PRO A 380 -1.85 -9.69 19.33
CA PRO A 380 -1.34 -8.51 19.99
C PRO A 380 -1.32 -7.31 19.03
N THR A 381 -1.80 -6.17 19.51
CA THR A 381 -1.70 -4.89 18.81
C THR A 381 -0.24 -4.53 18.57
N LEU A 382 0.07 -4.15 17.33
CA LEU A 382 1.41 -3.77 16.92
C LEU A 382 1.81 -2.43 17.55
N ALA A 383 3.11 -2.25 17.82
CA ALA A 383 3.68 -1.00 18.33
C ALA A 383 3.78 0.08 17.22
N LEU A 384 2.64 0.49 16.68
CA LEU A 384 2.49 1.54 15.68
C LEU A 384 2.59 2.93 16.31
N THR A 385 2.90 3.95 15.51
CA THR A 385 2.85 5.35 15.96
C THR A 385 1.40 5.84 16.07
N GLN A 386 1.16 6.92 16.82
CA GLN A 386 -0.17 7.56 16.88
C GLN A 386 -0.67 7.97 15.49
N ASP A 387 0.22 8.55 14.67
CA ASP A 387 -0.08 8.82 13.25
C ASP A 387 -0.56 7.57 12.51
N GLN A 388 0.06 6.40 12.73
CA GLN A 388 -0.33 5.16 12.08
C GLN A 388 -1.69 4.64 12.54
N PHE A 389 -2.03 4.78 13.83
CA PHE A 389 -3.37 4.47 14.32
C PHE A 389 -4.43 5.40 13.70
N GLY A 390 -4.16 6.70 13.67
CA GLY A 390 -5.05 7.66 13.00
C GLY A 390 -5.20 7.40 11.49
N MET A 391 -4.12 6.98 10.82
CA MET A 391 -4.18 6.55 9.41
C MET A 391 -5.09 5.33 9.22
N ILE A 392 -5.03 4.34 10.13
CA ILE A 392 -5.88 3.15 10.06
C ILE A 392 -7.35 3.54 10.22
N GLU A 393 -7.68 4.29 11.27
CA GLU A 393 -9.05 4.72 11.54
C GLU A 393 -9.65 5.45 10.34
N ALA A 394 -8.95 6.46 9.82
CA ALA A 394 -9.42 7.24 8.69
C ALA A 394 -9.59 6.39 7.42
N LEU A 395 -8.67 5.47 7.14
CA LEU A 395 -8.76 4.61 5.96
C LEU A 395 -9.82 3.52 6.08
N ASP A 396 -10.09 3.01 7.29
CA ASP A 396 -11.14 2.02 7.53
C ASP A 396 -12.53 2.63 7.31
N THR A 397 -12.73 3.93 7.56
CA THR A 397 -14.00 4.62 7.23
C THR A 397 -14.36 4.55 5.73
N LEU A 398 -13.37 4.31 4.87
CA LEU A 398 -13.58 4.18 3.44
C LEU A 398 -14.11 2.79 3.03
N GLY A 399 -14.15 1.80 3.93
CA GLY A 399 -14.72 0.49 3.63
C GLY A 399 -13.97 -0.26 2.52
N PHE A 400 -12.64 -0.35 2.62
CA PHE A 400 -11.84 -1.17 1.72
C PHE A 400 -12.23 -2.65 1.85
N ARG A 401 -12.44 -3.32 0.72
CA ARG A 401 -12.43 -4.79 0.67
C ARG A 401 -10.99 -5.27 0.75
N LYS A 402 -10.65 -5.93 1.86
CA LYS A 402 -9.30 -6.40 2.15
C LYS A 402 -9.16 -7.85 1.67
N HIS A 403 -8.18 -8.12 0.82
CA HIS A 403 -7.88 -9.45 0.30
C HIS A 403 -6.48 -9.88 0.74
N PRO A 404 -6.35 -10.65 1.83
CA PRO A 404 -5.08 -11.23 2.21
C PRO A 404 -4.69 -12.31 1.20
N VAL A 405 -3.42 -12.30 0.77
CA VAL A 405 -2.89 -13.17 -0.29
C VAL A 405 -1.75 -14.03 0.25
N TYR A 406 -1.89 -15.35 0.10
CA TYR A 406 -0.81 -16.30 0.37
C TYR A 406 -0.19 -16.74 -0.96
N ILE A 407 1.08 -16.39 -1.18
CA ILE A 407 1.91 -16.91 -2.28
C ILE A 407 2.87 -17.95 -1.71
N HIS A 408 2.64 -19.22 -2.04
CA HIS A 408 3.31 -20.40 -1.47
C HIS A 408 4.62 -20.68 -2.20
N HIS A 409 4.61 -20.53 -3.52
CA HIS A 409 5.68 -20.99 -4.38
C HIS A 409 6.82 -19.98 -4.57
N HIS A 410 6.80 -18.85 -3.86
CA HIS A 410 7.85 -17.84 -3.97
C HIS A 410 8.19 -17.09 -2.68
N ARG A 411 9.49 -16.85 -2.47
CA ARG A 411 10.02 -16.09 -1.31
C ARG A 411 10.03 -14.57 -1.47
N HIS A 412 9.64 -14.08 -2.65
CA HIS A 412 9.48 -12.65 -2.92
C HIS A 412 8.05 -12.44 -3.42
N SER A 413 7.09 -12.54 -2.51
CA SER A 413 5.66 -12.40 -2.79
C SER A 413 5.31 -10.98 -3.26
N HIS A 414 6.04 -9.97 -2.81
CA HIS A 414 5.90 -8.58 -3.26
C HIS A 414 5.84 -8.45 -4.79
N ALA A 415 6.80 -9.05 -5.49
CA ALA A 415 6.84 -9.01 -6.95
C ALA A 415 5.94 -10.07 -7.60
N ALA A 416 5.67 -11.18 -6.90
CA ALA A 416 4.86 -12.27 -7.42
C ALA A 416 3.37 -11.93 -7.47
N ILE A 417 2.86 -11.10 -6.56
CA ILE A 417 1.43 -10.73 -6.49
C ILE A 417 0.88 -10.08 -7.77
N ILE A 418 1.75 -9.45 -8.57
CA ILE A 418 1.42 -8.86 -9.88
C ILE A 418 2.14 -9.55 -11.05
N VAL A 419 2.79 -10.68 -10.80
CA VAL A 419 3.56 -11.43 -11.81
C VAL A 419 4.62 -10.56 -12.50
N ARG A 420 5.43 -9.83 -11.72
CA ARG A 420 6.45 -8.91 -12.27
C ARG A 420 7.48 -9.58 -13.19
N MET A 421 7.64 -10.90 -13.08
CA MET A 421 8.49 -11.71 -13.93
C MET A 421 7.68 -12.90 -14.44
N ASP A 422 7.77 -13.20 -15.73
CA ASP A 422 7.13 -14.38 -16.31
C ASP A 422 7.94 -15.63 -16.00
N LYS A 423 7.64 -16.24 -14.85
CA LYS A 423 8.28 -17.46 -14.34
C LYS A 423 7.23 -18.35 -13.69
N PRO A 424 7.38 -19.69 -13.73
CA PRO A 424 6.42 -20.60 -13.10
C PRO A 424 6.16 -20.33 -11.61
N SER A 425 7.19 -19.89 -10.87
CA SER A 425 7.05 -19.55 -9.46
C SER A 425 6.20 -18.30 -9.17
N PHE A 426 5.81 -17.53 -10.20
CA PHE A 426 4.96 -16.34 -10.07
C PHE A 426 3.51 -16.63 -10.47
N ASN A 427 3.18 -17.87 -10.86
CA ASN A 427 1.85 -18.21 -11.40
C ASN A 427 0.70 -17.96 -10.42
N GLU A 428 0.91 -18.05 -9.11
CA GLU A 428 -0.10 -17.70 -8.11
C GLU A 428 -0.52 -16.23 -8.20
N GLY A 429 0.35 -15.33 -8.65
CA GLY A 429 -0.02 -13.96 -8.95
C GLY A 429 -1.06 -13.83 -10.08
N ARG A 430 -1.11 -14.80 -11.00
CA ARG A 430 -2.16 -14.85 -12.04
C ARG A 430 -3.52 -15.15 -11.42
N VAL A 431 -3.57 -15.95 -10.35
CA VAL A 431 -4.79 -16.22 -9.57
C VAL A 431 -5.26 -14.96 -8.85
N VAL A 432 -4.33 -14.17 -8.30
CA VAL A 432 -4.63 -12.86 -7.70
C VAL A 432 -5.22 -11.89 -8.73
N ILE A 433 -4.60 -11.79 -9.90
CA ILE A 433 -5.09 -10.92 -10.99
C ILE A 433 -6.46 -11.41 -11.50
N LYS A 434 -6.68 -12.72 -11.59
CA LYS A 434 -7.98 -13.30 -11.93
C LYS A 434 -9.05 -12.88 -10.91
N HIS A 435 -8.79 -13.07 -9.61
CA HIS A 435 -9.71 -12.65 -8.55
C HIS A 435 -10.04 -11.15 -8.64
N TRP A 436 -9.03 -10.32 -8.87
CA TRP A 436 -9.22 -8.89 -9.07
C TRP A 436 -10.12 -8.57 -10.27
N LEU A 437 -9.88 -9.19 -11.43
CA LEU A 437 -10.68 -8.99 -12.63
C LEU A 437 -12.10 -9.52 -12.50
N ASP A 438 -12.32 -10.60 -11.76
CA ASP A 438 -13.66 -11.14 -11.46
C ASP A 438 -14.50 -10.16 -10.61
N ASN A 439 -13.84 -9.26 -9.86
CA ASN A 439 -14.47 -8.23 -9.06
C ASN A 439 -14.41 -6.82 -9.68
N PHE A 440 -13.73 -6.65 -10.82
CA PHE A 440 -13.55 -5.35 -11.47
C PHE A 440 -14.85 -4.89 -12.14
N GLN A 441 -15.33 -3.69 -11.80
CA GLN A 441 -16.57 -3.14 -12.37
C GLN A 441 -16.29 -2.23 -13.56
N LEU A 442 -17.11 -2.31 -14.60
CA LEU A 442 -17.01 -1.43 -15.77
C LEU A 442 -17.81 -0.15 -15.65
#